data_AF-A0AAE4MXP6-F1
#
_entry.id   AF-A0AAE4MXP6-F1
#
_cell.length_a   1.000
_cell.length_b   1.000
_cell.length_c   1.000
_cell.angle_alpha   90.00
_cell.angle_beta   90.00
_cell.angle_gamma   90.00
#
_symmetry.space_group_name_H-M   'P 1'
#
loop_
_entity.id
_entity.type
_entity.pdbx_description
1 polymer ?
#
loop_
_entity_poly.entity_id
_entity_poly.type
_entity_poly.pdbx_seq_one_letter_code
_entity_poly.pdbx_strand_id
1 'polypeptide(L)'
;IFYAREGEYNLGELSISGAPYKLLQGVSLGNIISLGALAKTVITGDVVIYGKETIMMTAATTLTALTGFTGQTVRVVSFVDGSVIQNNARISTGTGADVPMVKNKVYTLTMLSNTTATKD
;
A
#
# COMPACT_ATOMS: atom_id res chain seq x y z
N ILE A 1 8.99 5.58 -26.46
CA ILE A 1 7.54 5.63 -26.15
C ILE A 1 6.83 4.89 -27.27
N PHE A 2 6.06 3.85 -26.96
CA PHE A 2 5.27 3.12 -27.95
C PHE A 2 3.83 3.64 -27.90
N TYR A 3 3.30 4.03 -29.05
CA TYR A 3 1.90 4.43 -29.19
C TYR A 3 1.18 3.38 -30.01
N ALA A 4 0.12 2.82 -29.45
CA ALA A 4 -0.74 1.87 -30.12
C ALA A 4 -2.19 2.27 -29.82
N ARG A 5 -3.06 2.26 -30.83
CA ARG A 5 -4.48 2.58 -30.70
C ARG A 5 -5.29 1.52 -31.42
N GLU A 6 -6.33 1.05 -30.74
CA GLU A 6 -7.38 0.17 -31.27
C GLU A 6 -6.87 -1.16 -31.88
N GLY A 7 -6.03 -1.86 -31.12
CA GLY A 7 -5.65 -3.24 -31.42
C GLY A 7 -5.53 -4.08 -30.16
N GLU A 8 -5.80 -5.38 -30.26
CA GLU A 8 -5.39 -6.35 -29.24
C GLU A 8 -3.89 -6.61 -29.41
N TYR A 9 -3.10 -6.17 -28.43
CA TYR A 9 -1.65 -6.38 -28.44
C TYR A 9 -1.25 -7.37 -27.37
N ASN A 10 -0.65 -8.48 -27.78
CA ASN A 10 0.09 -9.34 -26.87
C ASN A 10 1.56 -8.87 -26.87
N LEU A 11 2.00 -8.26 -25.76
CA LEU A 11 3.35 -7.70 -25.64
C LEU A 11 4.41 -8.76 -25.32
N GLY A 12 4.05 -10.04 -25.21
CA GLY A 12 4.97 -11.12 -24.84
C GLY A 12 5.60 -10.90 -23.46
N GLU A 13 6.78 -11.49 -23.23
CA GLU A 13 7.58 -11.23 -22.02
C GLU A 13 8.29 -9.88 -22.13
N LEU A 14 7.74 -8.87 -21.45
CA LEU A 14 8.32 -7.55 -21.37
C LEU A 14 9.45 -7.52 -20.32
N SER A 15 10.71 -7.44 -20.78
CA SER A 15 11.86 -7.18 -19.91
C SER A 15 12.25 -5.71 -19.99
N ILE A 16 12.13 -4.98 -18.87
CA ILE A 16 12.59 -3.59 -18.76
C ILE A 16 13.67 -3.52 -17.67
N SER A 17 14.87 -3.04 -18.00
CA SER A 17 15.99 -2.88 -17.05
C SER A 17 16.39 -1.41 -16.93
N GLY A 18 16.66 -0.91 -15.73
CA GLY A 18 17.03 0.49 -15.45
C GLY A 18 16.01 1.24 -14.57
N ALA A 19 16.00 2.58 -14.64
CA ALA A 19 15.20 3.48 -13.78
C ALA A 19 13.69 3.18 -13.80
N PRO A 20 12.92 3.45 -12.73
CA PRO A 20 11.50 3.07 -12.65
C PRO A 20 10.66 3.66 -13.79
N TYR A 21 9.88 2.79 -14.43
CA TYR A 21 9.02 3.10 -15.58
C TYR A 21 7.54 3.06 -15.18
N LYS A 22 6.71 3.93 -15.76
CA LYS A 22 5.24 3.82 -15.69
C LYS A 22 4.70 3.31 -17.02
N LEU A 23 4.00 2.18 -16.98
CA LEU A 23 3.21 1.68 -18.09
C LEU A 23 1.89 2.46 -18.12
N LEU A 24 1.69 3.29 -19.14
CA LEU A 24 0.43 3.99 -19.40
C LEU A 24 -0.33 3.17 -20.45
N GLN A 25 -1.16 2.21 -20.02
CA GLN A 25 -1.99 1.41 -20.93
C GLN A 25 -3.39 2.00 -21.05
N GLY A 26 -3.92 2.05 -22.28
CA GLY A 26 -5.33 2.29 -22.55
C GLY A 26 -6.15 1.01 -22.36
N VAL A 27 -7.13 1.09 -21.45
CA VAL A 27 -8.35 0.26 -21.30
C VAL A 27 -8.40 -1.12 -21.99
N SER A 28 -8.22 -2.20 -21.20
CA SER A 28 -9.26 -3.23 -20.94
C SER A 28 -8.74 -4.42 -20.09
N LEU A 29 -9.29 -4.53 -18.87
CA LEU A 29 -9.63 -5.73 -18.08
C LEU A 29 -8.82 -7.03 -18.24
N GLY A 30 -7.63 -7.08 -17.62
CA GLY A 30 -6.95 -8.33 -17.28
C GLY A 30 -6.07 -8.10 -16.05
N ASN A 31 -6.54 -8.53 -14.87
CA ASN A 31 -5.96 -8.22 -13.55
C ASN A 31 -5.67 -6.72 -13.33
N ILE A 32 -6.76 -5.95 -13.19
CA ILE A 32 -6.69 -4.66 -12.50
C ILE A 32 -6.26 -4.98 -11.06
N ILE A 33 -4.94 -5.00 -10.79
CA ILE A 33 -4.47 -4.59 -9.47
C ILE A 33 -5.11 -3.23 -9.31
N SER A 34 -6.04 -3.11 -8.37
CA SER A 34 -6.82 -1.92 -8.03
C SER A 34 -5.93 -0.67 -7.93
N LEU A 35 -5.47 -0.12 -9.03
CA LEU A 35 -4.81 1.18 -9.12
C LEU A 35 -5.89 2.29 -9.12
N GLY A 36 -7.16 1.92 -9.32
CA GLY A 36 -8.29 2.85 -9.22
C GLY A 36 -8.73 3.18 -7.79
N ALA A 37 -8.60 2.25 -6.83
CA ALA A 37 -8.98 2.55 -5.44
C ALA A 37 -7.74 3.00 -4.66
N LEU A 38 -7.66 4.30 -4.36
CA LEU A 38 -6.61 4.86 -3.51
C LEU A 38 -6.67 4.31 -2.08
N ALA A 39 -7.82 3.77 -1.67
CA ALA A 39 -8.01 3.14 -0.38
C ALA A 39 -8.04 1.60 -0.47
N LYS A 40 -7.59 0.94 0.60
CA LYS A 40 -7.68 -0.50 0.80
C LYS A 40 -8.32 -0.80 2.16
N THR A 41 -9.44 -1.51 2.16
CA THR A 41 -10.03 -2.03 3.39
C THR A 41 -9.30 -3.30 3.82
N VAL A 42 -8.99 -3.43 5.11
CA VAL A 42 -8.23 -4.57 5.65
C VAL A 42 -8.87 -5.12 6.91
N ILE A 43 -8.70 -6.44 7.08
CA ILE A 43 -9.07 -7.21 8.28
C ILE A 43 -7.90 -8.08 8.76
N THR A 44 -6.72 -7.93 8.15
CA THR A 44 -5.49 -8.68 8.45
C THR A 44 -4.34 -7.70 8.67
N GLY A 45 -3.35 -8.13 9.47
CA GLY A 45 -2.23 -7.28 9.90
C GLY A 45 -1.08 -7.12 8.92
N ASP A 46 -0.89 -8.05 7.96
CA ASP A 46 0.08 -7.90 6.88
C ASP A 46 -0.64 -7.37 5.63
N VAL A 47 -0.24 -6.18 5.18
CA VAL A 47 -0.96 -5.43 4.14
C VAL A 47 -0.02 -5.04 3.00
N VAL A 48 -0.38 -5.47 1.80
CA VAL A 48 0.23 -4.98 0.55
C VAL A 48 -0.45 -3.68 0.11
N ILE A 49 0.33 -2.61 -0.06
CA ILE A 49 -0.15 -1.25 -0.31
C ILE A 49 0.32 -0.62 -1.62
N TYR A 50 0.97 -1.33 -2.55
CA TYR A 50 1.48 -0.74 -3.81
C TYR A 50 0.45 0.17 -4.51
N GLY A 51 0.78 1.46 -4.64
CA GLY A 51 -0.08 2.47 -5.28
C GLY A 51 -1.31 2.91 -4.46
N LYS A 52 -1.41 2.53 -3.19
CA LYS A 52 -2.47 2.95 -2.25
C LYS A 52 -2.04 4.14 -1.42
N GLU A 53 -2.99 5.02 -1.14
CA GLU A 53 -2.80 6.18 -0.26
C GLU A 53 -3.46 6.01 1.11
N THR A 54 -4.38 5.04 1.24
CA THR A 54 -5.14 4.84 2.49
C THR A 54 -5.38 3.37 2.79
N ILE A 55 -5.23 2.99 4.06
CA ILE A 55 -5.65 1.73 4.66
C ILE A 55 -6.83 2.04 5.60
N MET A 56 -7.92 1.31 5.43
CA MET A 56 -9.12 1.42 6.24
C MET A 56 -9.34 0.13 7.01
N MET A 57 -9.33 0.18 8.33
CA MET A 57 -9.64 -0.98 9.19
C MET A 57 -11.09 -0.89 9.62
N THR A 58 -11.89 -1.87 9.21
CA THR A 58 -13.32 -1.97 9.55
C THR A 58 -13.61 -3.05 10.59
N ALA A 59 -12.58 -3.73 11.08
CA ALA A 59 -12.59 -4.68 12.18
C ALA A 59 -11.33 -4.48 13.03
N ALA A 60 -11.38 -4.87 14.32
CA ALA A 60 -10.24 -4.69 15.23
C ALA A 60 -9.04 -5.45 14.68
N THR A 61 -8.02 -4.71 14.24
CA THR A 61 -6.89 -5.26 13.49
C THR A 61 -5.58 -4.74 14.07
N THR A 62 -4.65 -5.66 14.33
CA THR A 62 -3.26 -5.30 14.62
C THR A 62 -2.49 -5.24 13.32
N LEU A 63 -2.07 -4.06 12.88
CA LEU A 63 -1.20 -3.88 11.74
C LEU A 63 0.23 -4.28 12.14
N THR A 64 0.71 -5.37 11.54
CA THR A 64 2.00 -5.98 11.87
C THR A 64 3.03 -5.80 10.75
N ALA A 65 2.58 -5.58 9.51
CA ALA A 65 3.49 -5.44 8.38
C ALA A 65 2.87 -4.64 7.22
N LEU A 66 3.75 -3.94 6.50
CA LEU A 66 3.43 -3.30 5.23
C LEU A 66 4.39 -3.79 4.15
N THR A 67 3.85 -3.94 2.94
CA THR A 67 4.64 -4.19 1.72
C THR A 67 4.22 -3.19 0.64
N GLY A 68 5.16 -2.38 0.15
CA GLY A 68 4.86 -1.24 -0.72
C GLY A 68 6.08 -0.72 -1.47
N PHE A 69 5.95 0.39 -2.19
CA PHE A 69 7.11 1.04 -2.82
C PHE A 69 7.92 1.81 -1.78
N THR A 70 9.26 1.75 -1.85
CA THR A 70 10.11 2.61 -1.03
C THR A 70 9.76 4.09 -1.25
N GLY A 71 9.62 4.86 -0.17
CA GLY A 71 9.20 6.26 -0.20
C GLY A 71 7.68 6.46 -0.34
N GLN A 72 6.89 5.40 -0.47
CA GLN A 72 5.43 5.51 -0.46
C GLN A 72 4.92 5.83 0.94
N THR A 73 4.09 6.86 1.04
CA THR A 73 3.37 7.21 2.26
C THR A 73 1.92 6.74 2.18
N VAL A 74 1.41 6.19 3.28
CA VAL A 74 0.03 5.72 3.40
C VAL A 74 -0.63 6.24 4.67
N ARG A 75 -1.90 6.63 4.56
CA ARG A 75 -2.77 7.00 5.67
C ARG A 75 -3.42 5.74 6.23
N VAL A 76 -3.40 5.54 7.54
CA VAL A 76 -3.99 4.38 8.21
C VAL A 76 -5.07 4.89 9.15
N VAL A 77 -6.29 4.40 8.97
CA VAL A 77 -7.46 4.81 9.75
C VAL A 77 -8.20 3.57 10.24
N SER A 78 -8.53 3.54 11.52
CA SER A 78 -9.44 2.55 12.08
C SER A 78 -10.82 3.16 12.27
N PHE A 79 -11.85 2.51 11.74
CA PHE A 79 -13.26 2.88 11.95
C PHE A 79 -13.90 2.13 13.13
N VAL A 80 -13.11 1.29 13.82
CA VAL A 80 -13.52 0.55 15.01
C VAL A 80 -12.49 0.70 16.12
N ASP A 81 -12.90 0.40 17.34
CA ASP A 81 -12.02 0.37 18.50
C ASP A 81 -11.18 -0.92 18.54
N GLY A 82 -10.02 -0.88 19.20
CA GLY A 82 -9.17 -2.05 19.41
C GLY A 82 -8.14 -2.34 18.32
N SER A 83 -8.04 -1.53 17.27
CA SER A 83 -6.95 -1.63 16.29
C SER A 83 -5.64 -1.07 16.84
N VAL A 84 -4.52 -1.66 16.41
CA VAL A 84 -3.17 -1.33 16.92
C VAL A 84 -2.19 -1.28 15.76
N ILE A 85 -1.28 -0.31 15.74
CA ILE A 85 -0.08 -0.36 14.89
C ILE A 85 1.02 -0.96 15.75
N GLN A 86 1.46 -2.17 15.42
CA GLN A 86 2.46 -2.88 16.21
C GLN A 86 3.86 -2.36 15.90
N ASN A 87 4.63 -2.08 16.94
CA ASN A 87 6.05 -1.80 16.81
C ASN A 87 6.83 -3.11 16.68
N ASN A 88 7.52 -3.29 15.56
CA ASN A 88 8.33 -4.47 15.29
C ASN A 88 9.41 -4.19 14.23
N ALA A 89 10.10 -5.22 13.73
CA ALA A 89 11.15 -5.06 12.72
C ALA A 89 10.65 -4.57 11.34
N ARG A 90 9.35 -4.68 11.06
CA ARG A 90 8.72 -4.27 9.78
C ARG A 90 7.99 -2.92 9.89
N ILE A 91 7.60 -2.51 11.10
CA ILE A 91 6.99 -1.21 11.36
C ILE A 91 7.64 -0.60 12.60
N SER A 92 8.41 0.48 12.39
CA SER A 92 8.93 1.30 13.48
C SER A 92 7.91 2.38 13.84
N THR A 93 7.59 2.51 15.13
CA THR A 93 6.65 3.53 15.63
C THR A 93 7.33 4.81 16.10
N GLY A 94 8.66 4.84 16.11
CA GLY A 94 9.48 5.93 16.66
C GLY A 94 9.56 5.97 18.19
N THR A 95 8.54 5.47 18.90
CA THR A 95 8.51 5.41 20.38
C THR A 95 9.01 4.08 20.94
N GLY A 96 9.15 3.06 20.09
CA GLY A 96 9.54 1.70 20.52
C GLY A 96 8.40 0.89 21.15
N ALA A 97 7.17 1.42 21.18
CA ALA A 97 6.00 0.77 21.74
C ALA A 97 4.87 0.70 20.70
N ASP A 98 4.00 -0.29 20.84
CA ASP A 98 2.78 -0.37 20.03
C ASP A 98 1.95 0.91 20.16
N VAL A 99 1.28 1.29 19.07
CA VAL A 99 0.42 2.48 19.03
C VAL A 99 -1.04 2.02 18.96
N PRO A 100 -1.79 2.09 20.07
CA PRO A 100 -3.24 1.92 20.05
C PRO A 100 -3.87 2.98 19.14
N MET A 101 -4.65 2.52 18.18
CA MET A 101 -5.34 3.43 17.27
C MET A 101 -6.59 3.99 17.93
N VAL A 102 -6.73 5.31 17.88
CA VAL A 102 -7.99 5.98 18.22
C VAL A 102 -8.92 5.89 17.02
N LYS A 103 -10.17 5.48 17.23
CA LYS A 103 -11.19 5.41 16.19
C LYS A 103 -11.31 6.75 15.44
N ASN A 104 -11.37 6.68 14.12
CA ASN A 104 -11.43 7.80 13.17
C ASN A 104 -10.21 8.74 13.17
N LYS A 105 -9.13 8.42 13.90
CA LYS A 105 -7.88 9.17 13.83
C LYS A 105 -7.01 8.65 12.67
N VAL A 106 -6.40 9.57 11.95
CA VAL A 106 -5.46 9.26 10.86
C VAL A 106 -4.04 9.14 11.41
N TYR A 107 -3.37 8.05 11.01
CA TYR A 107 -1.95 7.81 11.25
C TYR A 107 -1.24 7.75 9.91
N THR A 108 -0.01 8.23 9.83
CA THR A 108 0.77 8.22 8.59
C THR A 108 1.95 7.28 8.75
N LEU A 109 2.13 6.39 7.78
CA LEU A 109 3.29 5.53 7.70
C LEU A 109 3.99 5.72 6.36
N THR A 110 5.31 5.80 6.40
CA THR A 110 6.17 5.97 5.22
C THR A 110 7.07 4.74 5.07
N MET A 111 7.08 4.15 3.88
CA MET A 111 7.90 2.99 3.55
C MET A 111 9.39 3.41 3.44
N LEU A 112 10.24 2.87 4.31
CA LEU A 112 11.69 3.04 4.25
C LEU A 112 12.36 2.05 3.28
N SER A 113 11.74 0.89 3.11
CA SER A 113 12.10 -0.13 2.13
C SER A 113 10.82 -0.77 1.56
N ASN A 114 10.94 -1.82 0.77
CA ASN A 114 9.76 -2.54 0.28
C ASN A 114 9.00 -3.31 1.38
N THR A 115 9.60 -3.56 2.54
CA THR A 115 9.01 -4.36 3.63
C THR A 115 9.09 -3.73 5.02
N THR A 116 9.74 -2.56 5.12
CA THR A 116 9.92 -1.81 6.37
C THR A 116 9.29 -0.43 6.24
N ALA A 117 8.48 -0.05 7.21
CA ALA A 117 7.85 1.25 7.31
C ALA A 117 8.20 1.94 8.64
N THR A 118 8.09 3.26 8.67
CA THR A 118 8.11 4.06 9.89
C THR A 118 6.82 4.84 10.02
N LYS A 119 6.32 4.98 11.25
CA LYS A 119 5.24 5.90 11.58
C LYS A 119 5.85 7.29 11.71
N ASP A 120 5.28 8.25 10.98
CA ASP A 120 5.62 9.67 11.14
C ASP A 120 5.00 10.25 12.44
#